data_AF-A0A9D1ZI84-F1
#
_entry.id   AF-A0A9D1ZI84-F1
#
_cell.length_a   1.000
_cell.length_b   1.000
_cell.length_c   1.000
_cell.angle_alpha   90.00
_cell.angle_beta   90.00
_cell.angle_gamma   90.00
#
_symmetry.space_group_name_H-M   'P 1'
#
loop_
_entity.id
_entity.type
_entity.pdbx_description
1 polymer ?
#
loop_
_entity_poly.entity_id
_entity_poly.type
_entity_poly.pdbx_seq_one_letter_code
_entity_poly.pdbx_strand_id
1 'polypeptide(L)'
;MDYRQKTNRGEYIPAFFEMYLKIDGEIDLNKLSERDFSLFFHEYIHFLQDITTTYGLTTCYAYGEYIQSVVNDIYERGQQTFEVPYIYKDNKDNIRLNEQIQTLTLGDWDSSIKSIENIKISFEECELEFGKEQNLSQIVTVCIQANEDDYISFGASAIKESIAYIMERYCCDDYEKSDDFPYSSAEKVASAIYPDFGQNILNVLALADCSLMFSNPGYVFVKMLRQFKEKGYNPVKPQDIYSQLNNAKVNYGIGVFVFFENIANEARKKLKSYFKVPKHPELHQAYQEWVDTIIDTALKMRKETPSYLLDIIADSPVSSSKLFTKIVNTLGTPMMKNKQKDYFTIKPNGKNGWSVEIMKSVHQMYKILHNGNFQCSLLPWCLRSCHIHPEENLNPTPDICLKTPWSRASQNDLCPLGLLWKNWNLVSYCPIKIK
;
A
#
# COMPACT_ATOMS: atom_id res chain seq x y z
N MET A 1 -8.40 9.07 -5.75
CA MET A 1 -6.97 8.73 -5.82
C MET A 1 -6.74 7.44 -6.59
N ASP A 2 -5.84 7.45 -7.56
CA ASP A 2 -5.41 6.26 -8.32
C ASP A 2 -3.92 6.04 -8.01
N TYR A 3 -3.62 5.38 -6.89
CA TYR A 3 -2.25 5.11 -6.43
C TYR A 3 -1.63 3.98 -7.23
N ARG A 4 -1.35 4.25 -8.50
CA ARG A 4 -0.59 3.33 -9.34
C ARG A 4 0.87 3.74 -9.27
N GLN A 5 1.70 2.93 -8.63
CA GLN A 5 3.14 2.97 -8.87
C GLN A 5 3.36 2.42 -10.28
N LYS A 6 3.21 3.28 -11.30
CA LYS A 6 3.54 2.92 -12.68
C LYS A 6 5.05 2.84 -12.81
N THR A 7 5.62 1.71 -12.44
CA THR A 7 7.00 1.41 -12.82
C THR A 7 7.00 0.73 -14.19
N ASN A 8 8.13 0.82 -14.89
CA ASN A 8 8.33 0.07 -16.13
C ASN A 8 8.32 -1.46 -15.91
N ARG A 9 8.26 -1.97 -14.66
CA ARG A 9 8.53 -3.40 -14.35
C ARG A 9 7.45 -4.11 -13.51
N GLY A 10 7.01 -3.51 -12.41
CA GLY A 10 5.97 -4.03 -11.52
C GLY A 10 5.03 -2.93 -11.02
N GLU A 11 3.95 -3.30 -10.35
CA GLU A 11 3.03 -2.33 -9.74
C GLU A 11 2.39 -2.95 -8.51
N TYR A 12 2.68 -2.41 -7.33
CA TYR A 12 1.94 -2.68 -6.11
C TYR A 12 0.80 -1.66 -5.92
N ILE A 13 -0.35 -2.16 -5.46
CA ILE A 13 -1.55 -1.36 -5.18
C ILE A 13 -1.78 -1.35 -3.67
N PRO A 14 -1.42 -0.24 -2.99
CA PRO A 14 -1.58 -0.10 -1.54
C PRO A 14 -3.03 -0.28 -1.08
N ALA A 15 -3.22 -0.66 0.19
CA ALA A 15 -4.50 -0.92 0.84
C ALA A 15 -5.35 -2.06 0.28
N PHE A 16 -5.12 -2.51 -0.95
CA PHE A 16 -5.80 -3.62 -1.59
C PHE A 16 -4.94 -4.88 -1.72
N PHE A 17 -3.64 -4.78 -1.42
CA PHE A 17 -2.69 -5.89 -1.44
C PHE A 17 -2.75 -6.64 -2.78
N GLU A 18 -2.65 -5.90 -3.89
CA GLU A 18 -2.51 -6.44 -5.24
C GLU A 18 -1.13 -6.06 -5.76
N MET A 19 -0.40 -7.00 -6.35
CA MET A 19 0.81 -6.71 -7.10
C MET A 19 0.72 -7.26 -8.52
N TYR A 20 1.20 -6.49 -9.46
CA TYR A 20 1.34 -6.88 -10.85
C TYR A 20 2.82 -7.10 -11.15
N LEU A 21 3.18 -8.34 -11.44
CA LEU A 21 4.53 -8.72 -11.84
C LEU A 21 4.51 -8.92 -13.36
N LYS A 22 5.35 -8.17 -14.09
CA LYS A 22 5.48 -8.34 -15.54
C LYS A 22 6.33 -9.56 -15.88
N ILE A 23 5.93 -10.71 -15.36
CA ILE A 23 6.53 -12.04 -15.56
C ILE A 23 5.63 -12.81 -16.53
N ASP A 24 6.23 -13.67 -17.34
CA ASP A 24 5.53 -14.59 -18.23
C ASP A 24 5.32 -15.95 -17.56
N GLY A 25 4.10 -16.50 -17.67
CA GLY A 25 3.79 -17.84 -17.15
C GLY A 25 3.42 -17.86 -15.66
N GLU A 26 3.53 -19.03 -15.04
CA GLU A 26 3.17 -19.26 -13.63
C GLU A 26 4.15 -18.57 -12.67
N ILE A 27 3.61 -17.96 -11.61
CA ILE A 27 4.43 -17.36 -10.55
C ILE A 27 4.68 -18.43 -9.48
N ASP A 28 5.72 -19.23 -9.69
CA ASP A 28 6.28 -20.13 -8.68
C ASP A 28 7.61 -19.58 -8.19
N LEU A 29 7.65 -19.10 -6.95
CA LEU A 29 8.83 -18.45 -6.37
C LEU A 29 10.08 -19.34 -6.37
N ASN A 30 9.94 -20.67 -6.45
CA ASN A 30 11.06 -21.60 -6.51
C ASN A 30 11.63 -21.78 -7.93
N LYS A 31 10.94 -21.26 -8.95
CA LYS A 31 11.29 -21.41 -10.37
C LYS A 31 11.49 -20.09 -11.09
N LEU A 32 11.28 -18.96 -10.41
CA LEU A 32 11.53 -17.64 -10.98
C LEU A 32 13.02 -17.51 -11.34
N SER A 33 13.29 -16.79 -12.44
CA SER A 33 14.64 -16.31 -12.69
C SER A 33 15.06 -15.35 -11.58
N GLU A 34 16.37 -15.18 -11.34
CA GLU A 34 16.87 -14.23 -10.33
C GLU A 34 16.29 -12.81 -10.55
N ARG A 35 16.20 -12.37 -11.81
CA ARG A 35 15.60 -11.09 -12.18
C ARG A 35 14.10 -10.99 -11.87
N ASP A 36 13.33 -12.03 -12.16
CA ASP A 36 11.90 -12.05 -11.86
C ASP A 36 11.65 -12.15 -10.35
N PHE A 37 12.51 -12.87 -9.63
CA PHE A 37 12.49 -12.93 -8.17
C PHE A 37 12.82 -11.58 -7.55
N SER A 38 13.81 -10.85 -8.08
CA SER A 38 14.16 -9.48 -7.70
C SER A 38 12.95 -8.55 -7.81
N LEU A 39 12.22 -8.63 -8.93
CA LEU A 39 10.99 -7.88 -9.12
C LEU A 39 9.91 -8.25 -8.09
N PHE A 40 9.68 -9.55 -7.85
CA PHE A 40 8.78 -10.00 -6.79
C PHE A 40 9.19 -9.44 -5.43
N PHE A 41 10.48 -9.50 -5.11
CA PHE A 41 11.01 -9.05 -3.83
C PHE A 41 10.78 -7.56 -3.63
N HIS A 42 11.05 -6.72 -4.64
CA HIS A 42 10.76 -5.28 -4.62
C HIS A 42 9.30 -5.00 -4.26
N GLU A 43 8.36 -5.60 -4.99
CA GLU A 43 6.91 -5.41 -4.74
C GLU A 43 6.47 -6.01 -3.39
N TYR A 44 7.13 -7.06 -2.92
CA TYR A 44 6.88 -7.64 -1.60
C TYR A 44 7.36 -6.71 -0.47
N ILE A 45 8.45 -5.96 -0.67
CA ILE A 45 8.87 -4.91 0.28
C ILE A 45 7.78 -3.83 0.39
N HIS A 46 7.12 -3.45 -0.70
CA HIS A 46 5.98 -2.52 -0.62
C HIS A 46 4.81 -3.08 0.20
N PHE A 47 4.52 -4.37 0.09
CA PHE A 47 3.54 -5.03 0.95
C PHE A 47 3.94 -4.98 2.43
N LEU A 48 5.19 -5.30 2.76
CA LEU A 48 5.68 -5.22 4.13
C LEU A 48 5.58 -3.78 4.67
N GLN A 49 5.96 -2.78 3.87
CA GLN A 49 5.80 -1.37 4.23
C GLN A 49 4.33 -1.03 4.51
N ASP A 50 3.38 -1.58 3.76
CA ASP A 50 1.95 -1.27 3.90
C ASP A 50 1.37 -1.77 5.23
N ILE A 51 1.77 -2.97 5.67
CA ILE A 51 1.21 -3.59 6.89
C ILE A 51 2.03 -3.31 8.15
N THR A 52 3.34 -3.03 8.02
CA THR A 52 4.25 -2.88 9.17
C THR A 52 4.54 -1.43 9.53
N THR A 53 3.99 -0.44 8.82
CA THR A 53 4.25 0.98 9.09
C THR A 53 2.97 1.74 9.42
N THR A 54 3.10 2.77 10.24
CA THR A 54 1.98 3.68 10.56
C THR A 54 1.42 4.31 9.29
N TYR A 55 2.29 4.75 8.37
CA TYR A 55 1.85 5.38 7.13
C TYR A 55 1.03 4.41 6.27
N GLY A 56 1.53 3.18 6.05
CA GLY A 56 0.84 2.15 5.26
C GLY A 56 -0.54 1.77 5.83
N LEU A 57 -0.61 1.55 7.15
CA LEU A 57 -1.88 1.21 7.82
C LEU A 57 -2.86 2.38 7.86
N THR A 58 -2.36 3.63 7.93
CA THR A 58 -3.20 4.82 7.81
C THR A 58 -3.83 4.91 6.43
N THR A 59 -3.08 4.58 5.37
CA THR A 59 -3.63 4.45 4.00
C THR A 59 -4.71 3.37 3.95
N CYS A 60 -4.44 2.17 4.52
CA CYS A 60 -5.43 1.09 4.59
C CYS A 60 -6.72 1.53 5.29
N TYR A 61 -6.60 2.22 6.43
CA TYR A 61 -7.71 2.76 7.19
C TYR A 61 -8.53 3.76 6.37
N ALA A 62 -7.90 4.77 5.76
CA ALA A 62 -8.59 5.81 5.02
C ALA A 62 -9.36 5.27 3.80
N TYR A 63 -8.81 4.27 3.11
CA TYR A 63 -9.51 3.57 2.04
C TYR A 63 -10.77 2.86 2.53
N GLY A 64 -10.68 2.23 3.70
CA GLY A 64 -11.83 1.61 4.36
C GLY A 64 -12.87 2.62 4.79
N GLU A 65 -12.45 3.76 5.35
CA GLU A 65 -13.34 4.86 5.70
C GLU A 65 -14.09 5.41 4.50
N TYR A 66 -13.39 5.65 3.39
CA TYR A 66 -14.02 6.11 2.16
C TYR A 66 -15.10 5.13 1.70
N ILE A 67 -14.77 3.84 1.58
CA ILE A 67 -15.71 2.83 1.10
C ILE A 67 -16.93 2.75 2.03
N GLN A 68 -16.70 2.73 3.35
CA GLN A 68 -17.77 2.64 4.34
C GLN A 68 -18.67 3.88 4.32
N SER A 69 -18.08 5.08 4.24
CA SER A 69 -18.81 6.34 4.20
C SER A 69 -19.72 6.42 2.95
N VAL A 70 -19.19 6.07 1.78
CA VAL A 70 -19.97 6.04 0.53
C VAL A 70 -21.13 5.04 0.62
N VAL A 71 -20.87 3.84 1.14
CA VAL A 71 -21.90 2.81 1.28
C VAL A 71 -23.01 3.25 2.24
N ASN A 72 -22.65 3.86 3.37
CA ASN A 72 -23.62 4.41 4.31
C ASN A 72 -24.46 5.52 3.68
N ASP A 73 -23.84 6.44 2.93
CA ASP A 73 -24.57 7.49 2.21
C ASP A 73 -25.59 6.96 1.22
N ILE A 74 -25.22 5.90 0.48
CA ILE A 74 -26.12 5.25 -0.48
C ILE A 74 -27.37 4.73 0.27
N TYR A 75 -27.20 4.15 1.46
CA TYR A 75 -28.32 3.72 2.28
C TYR A 75 -29.16 4.89 2.79
N GLU A 76 -28.51 5.91 3.36
CA GLU A 76 -29.18 7.08 3.95
C GLU A 76 -30.03 7.83 2.93
N ARG A 77 -29.55 7.97 1.69
CA ARG A 77 -30.31 8.60 0.59
C ARG A 77 -31.50 7.76 0.16
N GLY A 78 -31.42 6.43 0.27
CA GLY A 78 -32.49 5.49 -0.08
C GLY A 78 -32.87 5.48 -1.58
N GLN A 79 -32.15 6.20 -2.43
CA GLN A 79 -32.41 6.27 -3.86
C GLN A 79 -31.83 5.05 -4.56
N GLN A 80 -32.62 4.40 -5.43
CA GLN A 80 -32.15 3.23 -6.20
C GLN A 80 -31.00 3.56 -7.15
N THR A 81 -30.78 4.82 -7.48
CA THR A 81 -29.70 5.25 -8.37
C THR A 81 -28.84 6.28 -7.66
N PHE A 82 -27.52 6.22 -7.88
CA PHE A 82 -26.57 7.18 -7.34
C PHE A 82 -25.48 7.51 -8.36
N GLU A 83 -24.89 8.69 -8.25
CA GLU A 83 -23.88 9.16 -9.18
C GLU A 83 -22.48 8.68 -8.80
N VAL A 84 -21.67 8.37 -9.82
CA VAL A 84 -20.24 8.07 -9.68
C VAL A 84 -19.42 8.81 -10.75
N PRO A 85 -18.15 9.19 -10.48
CA PRO A 85 -17.38 8.96 -9.25
C PRO A 85 -18.01 9.63 -8.02
N TYR A 86 -18.08 8.91 -6.89
CA TYR A 86 -18.68 9.41 -5.65
C TYR A 86 -17.63 10.26 -4.91
N ILE A 87 -17.68 11.57 -5.15
CA ILE A 87 -16.73 12.54 -4.61
C ILE A 87 -17.44 13.45 -3.60
N TYR A 88 -16.93 13.46 -2.37
CA TYR A 88 -17.42 14.36 -1.32
C TYR A 88 -17.08 15.82 -1.65
N LYS A 89 -18.02 16.72 -1.37
CA LYS A 89 -17.79 18.19 -1.47
C LYS A 89 -17.50 18.81 -0.11
N ASP A 90 -17.90 18.14 0.96
CA ASP A 90 -17.70 18.48 2.35
C ASP A 90 -16.73 17.50 3.02
N ASN A 91 -16.39 17.74 4.29
CA ASN A 91 -15.50 16.86 5.04
C ASN A 91 -16.26 15.78 5.85
N LYS A 92 -17.34 15.21 5.29
CA LYS A 92 -18.06 14.11 5.94
C LYS A 92 -17.07 12.98 6.25
N ASP A 93 -17.16 12.44 7.46
CA ASP A 93 -16.30 11.37 7.99
C ASP A 93 -14.79 11.62 7.82
N ASN A 94 -14.37 12.89 7.75
CA ASN A 94 -13.00 13.34 7.49
C ASN A 94 -12.41 12.88 6.14
N ILE A 95 -13.24 12.46 5.17
CA ILE A 95 -12.76 11.90 3.91
C ILE A 95 -11.91 12.91 3.13
N ARG A 96 -12.40 14.14 2.93
CA ARG A 96 -11.69 15.16 2.14
C ARG A 96 -10.40 15.64 2.80
N LEU A 97 -10.40 15.80 4.11
CA LEU A 97 -9.19 16.13 4.85
C LEU A 97 -8.15 15.02 4.76
N ASN A 98 -8.55 13.76 4.95
CA ASN A 98 -7.66 12.61 4.81
C ASN A 98 -7.10 12.52 3.38
N GLU A 99 -7.94 12.77 2.37
CA GLU A 99 -7.51 12.79 0.97
C GLU A 99 -6.43 13.86 0.73
N GLN A 100 -6.65 15.08 1.22
CA GLN A 100 -5.70 16.17 1.07
C GLN A 100 -4.38 15.87 1.79
N ILE A 101 -4.44 15.42 3.06
CA ILE A 101 -3.26 15.07 3.85
C ILE A 101 -2.45 14.00 3.13
N GLN A 102 -3.08 12.90 2.71
CA GLN A 102 -2.37 11.82 2.03
C GLN A 102 -1.73 12.26 0.73
N THR A 103 -2.41 13.10 -0.07
CA THR A 103 -1.83 13.64 -1.32
C THR A 103 -0.56 14.43 -1.03
N LEU A 104 -0.59 15.30 -0.03
CA LEU A 104 0.55 16.14 0.35
C LEU A 104 1.69 15.34 0.97
N THR A 105 1.40 14.33 1.80
CA THR A 105 2.44 13.51 2.46
C THR A 105 2.99 12.41 1.57
N LEU A 106 2.26 11.99 0.53
CA LEU A 106 2.75 11.04 -0.46
C LEU A 106 3.90 11.64 -1.28
N GLY A 107 3.80 12.93 -1.58
CA GLY A 107 4.71 13.63 -2.48
C GLY A 107 4.52 13.17 -3.94
N ASP A 108 5.43 13.63 -4.79
CA ASP A 108 5.40 13.32 -6.21
C ASP A 108 5.85 11.89 -6.49
N TRP A 109 5.46 11.43 -7.68
CA TRP A 109 5.79 10.11 -8.21
C TRP A 109 6.18 10.19 -9.70
N ASP A 110 6.50 11.39 -10.19
CA ASP A 110 6.77 11.65 -11.60
C ASP A 110 7.96 10.83 -12.14
N SER A 111 7.65 9.90 -13.05
CA SER A 111 8.60 9.04 -13.73
C SER A 111 9.44 9.75 -14.81
N SER A 112 9.24 11.05 -15.04
CA SER A 112 9.94 11.79 -16.09
C SER A 112 11.35 12.25 -15.67
N ILE A 113 11.60 12.39 -14.37
CA ILE A 113 12.88 12.85 -13.83
C ILE A 113 13.81 11.65 -13.59
N LYS A 114 14.84 11.54 -14.43
CA LYS A 114 15.76 10.38 -14.39
C LYS A 114 16.88 10.50 -13.38
N SER A 115 17.42 11.70 -13.20
CA SER A 115 18.53 11.99 -12.30
C SER A 115 18.15 13.15 -11.40
N ILE A 116 18.65 13.16 -10.17
CA ILE A 116 18.48 14.32 -9.26
C ILE A 116 19.84 14.71 -8.67
N GLU A 117 20.38 15.83 -9.15
CA GLU A 117 21.65 16.40 -8.73
C GLU A 117 21.48 17.83 -8.21
N ASN A 118 22.52 18.39 -7.57
CA ASN A 118 22.54 19.77 -7.05
C ASN A 118 21.33 20.13 -6.16
N ILE A 119 20.94 19.18 -5.31
CA ILE A 119 19.72 19.24 -4.51
C ILE A 119 19.73 20.40 -3.51
N LYS A 120 18.68 21.23 -3.57
CA LYS A 120 18.30 22.18 -2.54
C LYS A 120 16.97 21.76 -1.93
N ILE A 121 16.85 21.88 -0.61
CA ILE A 121 15.70 21.36 0.15
C ILE A 121 15.05 22.50 0.93
N SER A 122 13.78 22.73 0.67
CA SER A 122 12.94 23.69 1.38
C SER A 122 11.73 22.98 2.01
N PHE A 123 11.09 23.70 2.92
CA PHE A 123 9.80 23.31 3.49
C PHE A 123 8.74 24.28 3.00
N GLU A 124 7.57 23.74 2.68
CA GLU A 124 6.39 24.52 2.32
C GLU A 124 5.26 24.18 3.29
N GLU A 125 4.60 25.21 3.83
CA GLU A 125 3.42 25.03 4.69
C GLU A 125 2.17 25.09 3.82
N CYS A 126 1.50 23.95 3.66
CA CYS A 126 0.29 23.84 2.87
C CYS A 126 -0.94 23.94 3.76
N GLU A 127 -1.84 24.87 3.46
CA GLU A 127 -3.11 25.01 4.17
C GLU A 127 -4.04 23.82 3.90
N LEU A 128 -4.71 23.35 4.95
CA LEU A 128 -5.68 22.26 4.89
C LEU A 128 -7.10 22.83 4.89
N GLU A 129 -7.87 22.56 3.83
CA GLU A 129 -9.18 23.15 3.56
C GLU A 129 -10.14 22.96 4.74
N PHE A 130 -10.13 21.78 5.34
CA PHE A 130 -10.95 21.39 6.50
C PHE A 130 -10.13 21.21 7.78
N GLY A 131 -8.86 21.63 7.76
CA GLY A 131 -7.90 21.34 8.81
C GLY A 131 -8.14 22.14 10.11
N LYS A 132 -8.65 23.37 10.00
CA LYS A 132 -8.90 24.23 11.17
C LYS A 132 -9.90 23.62 12.15
N GLU A 133 -10.94 22.96 11.64
CA GLU A 133 -11.97 22.27 12.44
C GLU A 133 -11.40 21.08 13.23
N GLN A 134 -10.29 20.52 12.77
CA GLN A 134 -9.62 19.36 13.35
C GLN A 134 -8.33 19.74 14.11
N ASN A 135 -8.11 21.02 14.41
CA ASN A 135 -6.89 21.55 15.03
C ASN A 135 -5.60 21.21 14.25
N LEU A 136 -5.70 21.10 12.93
CA LEU A 136 -4.59 20.82 12.02
C LEU A 136 -4.70 21.74 10.80
N SER A 137 -4.47 23.04 10.96
CA SER A 137 -4.71 24.02 9.89
C SER A 137 -3.76 23.92 8.70
N GLN A 138 -2.59 23.31 8.89
CA GLN A 138 -1.56 23.20 7.87
C GLN A 138 -0.74 21.93 8.03
N ILE A 139 -0.11 21.51 6.94
CA ILE A 139 0.88 20.43 6.92
C ILE A 139 2.13 20.86 6.17
N VAL A 140 3.30 20.42 6.64
CA VAL A 140 4.57 20.74 6.00
C VAL A 140 4.89 19.71 4.92
N THR A 141 5.13 20.15 3.70
CA THR A 141 5.69 19.34 2.63
C THR A 141 7.19 19.62 2.47
N VAL A 142 7.92 18.64 1.95
CA VAL A 142 9.35 18.80 1.63
C VAL A 142 9.48 19.00 0.13
N CYS A 143 10.05 20.12 -0.28
CA CYS A 143 10.28 20.43 -1.69
C CYS A 143 11.77 20.28 -2.00
N ILE A 144 12.07 19.55 -3.07
CA ILE A 144 13.40 19.39 -3.64
C ILE A 144 13.44 20.20 -4.93
N GLN A 145 14.43 21.08 -5.02
CA GLN A 145 14.89 21.65 -6.29
C GLN A 145 16.14 20.88 -6.70
N ALA A 146 16.09 20.20 -7.86
CA ALA A 146 17.19 19.44 -8.45
C ALA A 146 17.49 19.96 -9.86
N ASN A 147 18.68 19.67 -10.37
CA ASN A 147 19.10 19.99 -11.74
C ASN A 147 18.79 21.44 -12.17
N GLU A 148 18.89 22.38 -11.22
CA GLU A 148 18.50 23.81 -11.35
C GLU A 148 16.99 24.07 -11.46
N ASP A 149 16.25 23.37 -12.33
CA ASP A 149 14.85 23.71 -12.66
C ASP A 149 13.82 22.61 -12.37
N ASP A 150 14.25 21.43 -11.88
CA ASP A 150 13.32 20.36 -11.52
C ASP A 150 12.81 20.55 -10.09
N TYR A 151 11.49 20.74 -9.93
CA TYR A 151 10.83 20.88 -8.63
C TYR A 151 9.94 19.67 -8.35
N ILE A 152 10.22 18.99 -7.24
CA ILE A 152 9.47 17.81 -6.80
C ILE A 152 9.23 17.84 -5.30
N SER A 153 8.10 17.31 -4.88
CA SER A 153 7.78 17.07 -3.49
C SER A 153 8.29 15.69 -3.05
N PHE A 154 9.10 15.67 -1.99
CA PHE A 154 9.64 14.47 -1.38
C PHE A 154 8.75 13.98 -0.25
N GLY A 155 8.10 12.84 -0.49
CA GLY A 155 7.15 12.26 0.46
C GLY A 155 7.29 10.74 0.58
N ALA A 156 6.21 10.13 1.06
CA ALA A 156 6.15 8.69 1.29
C ALA A 156 6.42 7.85 0.04
N SER A 157 6.03 8.34 -1.15
CA SER A 157 6.28 7.65 -2.43
C SER A 157 7.78 7.44 -2.65
N ALA A 158 8.55 8.53 -2.66
CA ALA A 158 10.00 8.50 -2.80
C ALA A 158 10.70 7.66 -1.73
N ILE A 159 10.23 7.74 -0.47
CA ILE A 159 10.76 6.95 0.64
C ILE A 159 10.49 5.44 0.45
N LYS A 160 9.26 5.05 0.11
CA LYS A 160 8.88 3.64 -0.09
C LYS A 160 9.67 3.01 -1.23
N GLU A 161 9.80 3.73 -2.35
CA GLU A 161 10.60 3.29 -3.51
C GLU A 161 12.09 3.21 -3.19
N SER A 162 12.63 4.18 -2.45
CA SER A 162 14.03 4.14 -2.03
C SER A 162 14.32 2.93 -1.15
N ILE A 163 13.45 2.61 -0.19
CA ILE A 163 13.61 1.42 0.64
C ILE A 163 13.54 0.14 -0.21
N ALA A 164 12.53 0.01 -1.09
CA ALA A 164 12.36 -1.19 -1.92
C ALA A 164 13.56 -1.40 -2.85
N TYR A 165 14.06 -0.34 -3.49
CA TYR A 165 15.21 -0.41 -4.37
C TYR A 165 16.53 -0.63 -3.63
N ILE A 166 16.74 -0.07 -2.43
CA ILE A 166 17.89 -0.42 -1.59
C ILE A 166 17.85 -1.91 -1.24
N MET A 167 16.70 -2.41 -0.79
CA MET A 167 16.53 -3.83 -0.47
C MET A 167 16.84 -4.71 -1.68
N GLU A 168 16.28 -4.39 -2.85
CA GLU A 168 16.54 -5.09 -4.12
C GLU A 168 18.05 -5.17 -4.40
N ARG A 169 18.75 -4.02 -4.40
CA ARG A 169 20.19 -3.95 -4.71
C ARG A 169 21.10 -4.68 -3.74
N TYR A 170 20.69 -4.80 -2.47
CA TYR A 170 21.49 -5.43 -1.42
C TYR A 170 21.19 -6.92 -1.24
N CYS A 171 20.03 -7.39 -1.74
CA CYS A 171 19.59 -8.75 -1.48
C CYS A 171 19.55 -9.64 -2.72
N CYS A 172 19.52 -9.05 -3.93
CA CYS A 172 19.39 -9.77 -5.19
C CYS A 172 20.67 -9.65 -6.03
N ASP A 173 21.09 -10.77 -6.64
CA ASP A 173 22.29 -10.81 -7.48
C ASP A 173 22.05 -10.23 -8.89
N ASP A 174 20.84 -10.42 -9.43
CA ASP A 174 20.41 -9.85 -10.71
C ASP A 174 19.18 -8.95 -10.51
N TYR A 175 19.38 -7.65 -10.68
CA TYR A 175 18.35 -6.63 -10.60
C TYR A 175 18.53 -5.61 -11.71
N GLU A 176 17.45 -4.92 -12.06
CA GLU A 176 17.48 -3.94 -13.13
C GLU A 176 17.72 -2.53 -12.58
N LYS A 177 18.67 -1.78 -13.16
CA LYS A 177 18.99 -0.42 -12.69
C LYS A 177 17.81 0.53 -12.90
N SER A 178 17.47 1.30 -11.88
CA SER A 178 16.39 2.29 -11.91
C SER A 178 16.96 3.72 -11.93
N ASP A 179 16.11 4.66 -12.37
CA ASP A 179 16.37 6.10 -12.32
C ASP A 179 16.51 6.60 -10.87
N ASP A 180 17.13 7.76 -10.65
CA ASP A 180 17.33 8.33 -9.32
C ASP A 180 16.00 8.70 -8.64
N PHE A 181 15.05 9.26 -9.38
CA PHE A 181 13.72 9.56 -8.84
C PHE A 181 12.70 8.53 -9.35
N PRO A 182 11.87 7.94 -8.46
CA PRO A 182 11.90 8.05 -7.00
C PRO A 182 12.93 7.12 -6.28
N TYR A 183 13.60 6.21 -7.00
CA TYR A 183 14.23 5.01 -6.41
C TYR A 183 15.51 5.23 -5.60
N SER A 184 16.23 6.33 -5.81
CA SER A 184 17.44 6.70 -5.04
C SER A 184 17.25 8.03 -4.30
N SER A 185 16.01 8.49 -4.17
CA SER A 185 15.70 9.82 -3.64
C SER A 185 16.14 10.00 -2.20
N ALA A 186 15.92 9.00 -1.34
CA ALA A 186 16.36 9.07 0.05
C ALA A 186 17.89 9.19 0.17
N GLU A 187 18.64 8.47 -0.67
CA GLU A 187 20.12 8.53 -0.71
C GLU A 187 20.63 9.89 -1.16
N LYS A 188 20.01 10.45 -2.20
CA LYS A 188 20.38 11.75 -2.76
C LYS A 188 20.05 12.89 -1.79
N VAL A 189 18.86 12.87 -1.20
CA VAL A 189 18.46 13.81 -0.13
C VAL A 189 19.39 13.69 1.07
N ALA A 190 19.73 12.45 1.49
CA ALA A 190 20.59 12.24 2.63
C ALA A 190 21.99 12.80 2.41
N SER A 191 22.55 12.52 1.23
CA SER A 191 23.88 13.00 0.83
C SER A 191 23.93 14.53 0.71
N ALA A 192 22.85 15.17 0.23
CA ALA A 192 22.78 16.62 0.15
C ALA A 192 22.72 17.30 1.53
N ILE A 193 22.02 16.69 2.50
CA ILE A 193 21.92 17.25 3.85
C ILE A 193 23.17 16.93 4.66
N TYR A 194 23.54 15.66 4.77
CA TYR A 194 24.61 15.16 5.63
C TYR A 194 25.45 14.10 4.90
N PRO A 195 26.47 14.50 4.12
CA PRO A 195 27.26 13.60 3.27
C PRO A 195 27.83 12.37 4.00
N ASP A 196 28.42 12.55 5.18
CA ASP A 196 29.02 11.45 5.94
C ASP A 196 27.99 10.40 6.41
N PHE A 197 26.74 10.83 6.64
CA PHE A 197 25.64 9.91 6.92
C PHE A 197 25.17 9.23 5.64
N GLY A 198 24.99 10.00 4.56
CA GLY A 198 24.51 9.51 3.25
C GLY A 198 25.44 8.51 2.58
N GLN A 199 26.74 8.53 2.89
CA GLN A 199 27.71 7.53 2.41
C GLN A 199 27.37 6.10 2.87
N ASN A 200 26.70 5.94 4.00
CA ASN A 200 26.24 4.64 4.47
C ASN A 200 24.78 4.42 4.08
N ILE A 201 24.55 3.72 2.97
CA ILE A 201 23.21 3.45 2.43
C ILE A 201 22.32 2.72 3.47
N LEU A 202 22.90 1.87 4.33
CA LEU A 202 22.11 1.19 5.36
C LEU A 202 21.63 2.15 6.46
N ASN A 203 22.37 3.24 6.73
CA ASN A 203 21.88 4.32 7.59
C ASN A 203 20.69 5.04 6.93
N VAL A 204 20.77 5.28 5.62
CA VAL A 204 19.66 5.87 4.84
C VAL A 204 18.43 4.97 4.87
N LEU A 205 18.59 3.67 4.65
CA LEU A 205 17.53 2.65 4.74
C LEU A 205 16.84 2.68 6.11
N ALA A 206 17.62 2.64 7.19
CA ALA A 206 17.09 2.63 8.56
C ALA A 206 16.32 3.92 8.88
N LEU A 207 16.83 5.09 8.45
CA LEU A 207 16.14 6.37 8.64
C LEU A 207 14.85 6.44 7.81
N ALA A 208 14.88 5.96 6.56
CA ALA A 208 13.73 5.89 5.68
C ALA A 208 12.61 5.01 6.27
N ASP A 209 12.95 3.80 6.73
CA ASP A 209 12.00 2.89 7.37
C ASP A 209 11.45 3.46 8.68
N CYS A 210 12.31 4.06 9.53
CA CYS A 210 11.87 4.77 10.73
C CYS A 210 10.88 5.92 10.40
N SER A 211 11.11 6.64 9.31
CA SER A 211 10.25 7.76 8.92
C SER A 211 8.84 7.32 8.53
N LEU A 212 8.66 6.11 7.98
CA LEU A 212 7.34 5.55 7.68
C LEU A 212 6.51 5.20 8.93
N MET A 213 7.10 5.21 10.12
CA MET A 213 6.37 5.09 11.39
C MET A 213 5.58 6.35 11.77
N PHE A 214 5.62 7.40 10.95
CA PHE A 214 4.95 8.68 11.16
C PHE A 214 4.01 9.02 10.00
N SER A 215 3.01 9.86 10.26
CA SER A 215 2.00 10.25 9.25
C SER A 215 2.55 11.17 8.15
N ASN A 216 3.72 11.80 8.35
CA ASN A 216 4.39 12.65 7.36
C ASN A 216 5.86 12.23 7.22
N PRO A 217 6.14 11.14 6.49
CA PRO A 217 7.46 10.52 6.47
C PRO A 217 8.51 11.41 5.78
N GLY A 218 8.15 12.15 4.72
CA GLY A 218 9.07 13.06 4.04
C GLY A 218 9.63 14.13 4.98
N TYR A 219 8.74 14.81 5.71
CA TYR A 219 9.12 15.81 6.70
C TYR A 219 9.97 15.22 7.83
N VAL A 220 9.57 14.07 8.38
CA VAL A 220 10.29 13.40 9.47
C VAL A 220 11.70 13.01 9.05
N PHE A 221 11.87 12.43 7.85
CA PHE A 221 13.16 12.04 7.30
C PHE A 221 14.14 13.22 7.27
N VAL A 222 13.74 14.34 6.65
CA VAL A 222 14.59 15.54 6.53
C VAL A 222 14.86 16.17 7.89
N LYS A 223 13.84 16.25 8.76
CA LYS A 223 13.98 16.87 10.08
C LYS A 223 14.94 16.08 10.98
N MET A 224 14.78 14.75 11.04
CA MET A 224 15.67 13.90 11.82
C MET A 224 17.11 13.97 11.29
N LEU A 225 17.30 13.95 9.96
CA LEU A 225 18.63 14.03 9.39
C LEU A 225 19.33 15.38 9.68
N ARG A 226 18.60 16.50 9.59
CA ARG A 226 19.11 17.82 9.98
C ARG A 226 19.52 17.83 11.47
N GLN A 227 18.69 17.26 12.35
CA GLN A 227 19.01 17.14 13.77
C GLN A 227 20.24 16.26 14.04
N PHE A 228 20.40 15.16 13.30
CA PHE A 228 21.59 14.32 13.40
C PHE A 228 22.85 15.11 13.01
N LYS A 229 22.80 15.84 11.89
CA LYS A 229 23.90 16.71 11.46
C LYS A 229 24.23 17.78 12.49
N GLU A 230 23.23 18.50 12.99
CA GLU A 230 23.40 19.56 14.00
C GLU A 230 24.05 19.03 15.29
N LYS A 231 23.71 17.80 15.68
CA LYS A 231 24.28 17.14 16.88
C LYS A 231 25.58 16.39 16.61
N GLY A 232 26.06 16.34 15.37
CA GLY A 232 27.20 15.51 14.97
C GLY A 232 26.97 14.00 15.22
N TYR A 233 25.71 13.56 15.23
CA TYR A 233 25.36 12.16 15.42
C TYR A 233 25.44 11.41 14.09
N ASN A 234 26.45 10.55 13.94
CA ASN A 234 26.54 9.57 12.87
C ASN A 234 26.56 8.17 13.51
N PRO A 235 25.53 7.33 13.31
CA PRO A 235 25.41 6.05 14.01
C PRO A 235 26.53 5.08 13.59
N VAL A 236 27.06 4.35 14.58
CA VAL A 236 28.07 3.31 14.33
C VAL A 236 27.43 2.11 13.64
N LYS A 237 26.21 1.76 14.05
CA LYS A 237 25.40 0.71 13.42
C LYS A 237 24.08 1.28 12.91
N PRO A 238 23.61 0.92 11.71
CA PRO A 238 22.31 1.35 11.21
C PRO A 238 21.15 1.06 12.18
N GLN A 239 21.24 -0.04 12.93
CA GLN A 239 20.28 -0.42 13.97
C GLN A 239 20.11 0.64 15.06
N ASP A 240 21.13 1.45 15.35
CA ASP A 240 21.10 2.50 16.37
C ASP A 240 20.11 3.63 16.00
N ILE A 241 19.72 3.76 14.73
CA ILE A 241 18.69 4.72 14.30
C ILE A 241 17.32 4.32 14.83
N TYR A 242 17.02 3.02 14.93
CA TYR A 242 15.73 2.53 15.43
C TYR A 242 15.51 2.83 16.91
N SER A 243 16.59 3.08 17.69
CA SER A 243 16.46 3.49 19.09
C SER A 243 15.76 4.84 19.24
N GLN A 244 15.76 5.67 18.18
CA GLN A 244 15.03 6.94 18.18
C GLN A 244 13.51 6.74 18.27
N LEU A 245 12.99 5.61 17.77
CA LEU A 245 11.56 5.29 17.84
C LEU A 245 11.09 5.06 19.28
N ASN A 246 11.93 4.52 20.16
CA ASN A 246 11.54 4.21 21.54
C ASN A 246 11.11 5.45 22.34
N ASN A 247 11.72 6.59 22.05
CA ASN A 247 11.42 7.86 22.71
C ASN A 247 10.55 8.79 21.83
N ALA A 248 10.28 8.39 20.59
CA ALA A 248 9.47 9.18 19.67
C ALA A 248 8.01 9.22 20.14
N LYS A 249 7.46 10.42 20.15
CA LYS A 249 6.08 10.69 20.49
C LYS A 249 5.37 11.35 19.31
N VAL A 250 4.11 10.98 19.13
CA VAL A 250 3.18 11.53 18.14
C VAL A 250 1.94 12.05 18.83
N ASN A 251 1.22 12.96 18.18
CA ASN A 251 0.06 13.66 18.75
C ASN A 251 0.39 14.27 20.12
N TYR A 252 -0.59 14.33 21.02
CA TYR A 252 -0.47 14.81 22.40
C TYR A 252 0.35 13.87 23.32
N GLY A 253 1.49 13.35 22.84
CA GLY A 253 2.48 12.63 23.65
C GLY A 253 2.42 11.09 23.61
N ILE A 254 1.70 10.49 22.67
CA ILE A 254 1.57 9.04 22.53
C ILE A 254 2.86 8.47 21.94
N GLY A 255 3.42 7.41 22.54
CA GLY A 255 4.61 6.73 21.98
C GLY A 255 4.34 6.14 20.60
N VAL A 256 5.31 6.21 19.68
CA VAL A 256 5.10 5.83 18.27
C VAL A 256 4.61 4.40 18.09
N PHE A 257 5.12 3.43 18.87
CA PHE A 257 4.68 2.03 18.79
C PHE A 257 3.26 1.82 19.33
N VAL A 258 2.84 2.60 20.33
CA VAL A 258 1.46 2.57 20.84
C VAL A 258 0.52 3.16 19.79
N PHE A 259 0.93 4.24 19.13
CA PHE A 259 0.15 4.82 18.04
C PHE A 259 0.04 3.87 16.83
N PHE A 260 1.15 3.22 16.47
CA PHE A 260 1.17 2.16 15.45
C PHE A 260 0.20 1.01 15.78
N GLU A 261 0.18 0.56 17.04
CA GLU A 261 -0.75 -0.49 17.47
C GLU A 261 -2.21 -0.05 17.41
N ASN A 262 -2.50 1.21 17.74
CA ASN A 262 -3.85 1.77 17.61
C ASN A 262 -4.30 1.80 16.15
N ILE A 263 -3.47 2.32 15.23
CA ILE A 263 -3.86 2.37 13.81
C ILE A 263 -3.96 0.97 13.19
N ALA A 264 -3.11 0.02 13.61
CA ALA A 264 -3.20 -1.37 13.18
C ALA A 264 -4.54 -2.02 13.57
N ASN A 265 -5.02 -1.73 14.78
CA ASN A 265 -6.32 -2.22 15.23
C ASN A 265 -7.50 -1.54 14.51
N GLU A 266 -7.39 -0.26 14.15
CA GLU A 266 -8.40 0.40 13.32
C GLU A 266 -8.41 -0.16 11.88
N ALA A 267 -7.24 -0.32 11.27
CA ALA A 267 -7.11 -0.97 9.96
C ALA A 267 -7.66 -2.41 9.99
N ARG A 268 -7.37 -3.18 11.05
CA ARG A 268 -7.94 -4.53 11.28
C ARG A 268 -9.47 -4.51 11.25
N LYS A 269 -10.10 -3.58 11.98
CA LYS A 269 -11.56 -3.45 12.01
C LYS A 269 -12.11 -3.14 10.61
N LYS A 270 -11.47 -2.24 9.87
CA LYS A 270 -11.88 -1.88 8.51
C LYS A 270 -11.74 -3.04 7.53
N LEU A 271 -10.59 -3.71 7.51
CA LEU A 271 -10.36 -4.91 6.68
C LEU A 271 -11.42 -5.98 6.97
N LYS A 272 -11.64 -6.33 8.25
CA LYS A 272 -12.68 -7.29 8.65
C LYS A 272 -14.10 -6.88 8.25
N SER A 273 -14.37 -5.58 8.16
CA SER A 273 -15.70 -5.06 7.79
C SER A 273 -16.06 -5.33 6.32
N TYR A 274 -15.06 -5.50 5.44
CA TYR A 274 -15.31 -5.73 4.02
C TYR A 274 -16.04 -7.04 3.71
N PHE A 275 -15.91 -8.05 4.57
CA PHE A 275 -16.64 -9.29 4.39
C PHE A 275 -17.09 -9.85 5.74
N LYS A 276 -18.38 -9.71 6.00
CA LYS A 276 -19.03 -10.17 7.23
C LYS A 276 -20.45 -10.59 6.95
N VAL A 277 -20.77 -11.84 7.26
CA VAL A 277 -22.11 -12.42 7.14
C VAL A 277 -22.58 -12.85 8.53
N PRO A 278 -23.19 -11.98 9.35
CA PRO A 278 -23.47 -12.28 10.76
C PRO A 278 -24.31 -13.53 11.01
N LYS A 279 -25.22 -13.88 10.08
CA LYS A 279 -26.07 -15.07 10.17
C LYS A 279 -25.33 -16.37 9.79
N HIS A 280 -24.19 -16.25 9.10
CA HIS A 280 -23.40 -17.35 8.56
C HIS A 280 -21.90 -17.07 8.77
N PRO A 281 -21.42 -17.08 10.03
CA PRO A 281 -20.03 -16.77 10.36
C PRO A 281 -19.01 -17.67 9.65
N GLU A 282 -19.37 -18.92 9.39
CA GLU A 282 -18.57 -19.91 8.67
C GLU A 282 -18.12 -19.41 7.28
N LEU A 283 -18.92 -18.54 6.63
CA LEU A 283 -18.61 -18.04 5.29
C LEU A 283 -17.45 -17.04 5.27
N HIS A 284 -17.22 -16.31 6.37
CA HIS A 284 -16.21 -15.25 6.43
C HIS A 284 -15.11 -15.50 7.46
N GLN A 285 -15.16 -16.63 8.17
CA GLN A 285 -14.18 -16.98 9.21
C GLN A 285 -12.74 -17.01 8.66
N ALA A 286 -12.49 -17.72 7.56
CA ALA A 286 -11.16 -17.83 6.96
C ALA A 286 -10.56 -16.46 6.61
N TYR A 287 -11.38 -15.56 6.05
CA TYR A 287 -10.97 -14.21 5.73
C TYR A 287 -10.61 -13.40 6.98
N GLN A 288 -11.41 -13.48 8.03
CA GLN A 288 -11.14 -12.72 9.25
C GLN A 288 -9.94 -13.26 10.03
N GLU A 289 -9.73 -14.57 10.05
CA GLU A 289 -8.50 -15.17 10.58
C GLU A 289 -7.26 -14.75 9.78
N TRP A 290 -7.39 -14.61 8.45
CA TRP A 290 -6.32 -14.06 7.61
C TRP A 290 -5.99 -12.61 8.01
N VAL A 291 -7.00 -11.75 8.19
CA VAL A 291 -6.79 -10.37 8.66
C VAL A 291 -6.09 -10.34 10.03
N ASP A 292 -6.50 -11.20 10.97
CA ASP A 292 -5.82 -11.27 12.27
C ASP A 292 -4.36 -11.70 12.10
N THR A 293 -4.11 -12.74 11.31
CA THR A 293 -2.76 -13.28 11.07
C THR A 293 -1.82 -12.21 10.53
N ILE A 294 -2.23 -11.43 9.52
CA ILE A 294 -1.35 -10.41 8.93
C ILE A 294 -1.08 -9.26 9.91
N ILE A 295 -2.09 -8.79 10.65
CA ILE A 295 -1.94 -7.66 11.57
C ILE A 295 -1.15 -8.06 12.81
N ASP A 296 -1.45 -9.22 13.41
CA ASP A 296 -0.70 -9.72 14.57
C ASP A 296 0.77 -9.97 14.23
N THR A 297 1.04 -10.53 13.05
CA THR A 297 2.42 -10.75 12.59
C THR A 297 3.13 -9.41 12.35
N ALA A 298 2.48 -8.43 11.71
CA ALA A 298 3.07 -7.11 11.50
C ALA A 298 3.36 -6.37 12.82
N LEU A 299 2.43 -6.43 13.78
CA LEU A 299 2.62 -5.90 15.13
C LEU A 299 3.82 -6.55 15.83
N LYS A 300 3.90 -7.88 15.77
CA LYS A 300 5.00 -8.64 16.36
C LYS A 300 6.34 -8.24 15.74
N MET A 301 6.42 -8.27 14.40
CA MET A 301 7.63 -7.90 13.66
C MET A 301 8.11 -6.51 14.07
N ARG A 302 7.23 -5.51 14.08
CA ARG A 302 7.64 -4.13 14.32
C ARG A 302 7.98 -3.83 15.78
N LYS A 303 7.35 -4.51 16.75
CA LYS A 303 7.60 -4.31 18.19
C LYS A 303 8.79 -5.11 18.71
N GLU A 304 8.98 -6.34 18.23
CA GLU A 304 10.06 -7.22 18.69
C GLU A 304 11.34 -7.07 17.86
N THR A 305 11.21 -6.78 16.56
CA THR A 305 12.33 -6.72 15.61
C THR A 305 12.20 -5.49 14.69
N PRO A 306 12.26 -4.26 15.23
CA PRO A 306 12.00 -3.04 14.44
C PRO A 306 12.92 -2.88 13.23
N SER A 307 14.14 -3.44 13.29
CA SER A 307 15.17 -3.42 12.24
C SER A 307 15.13 -4.60 11.27
N TYR A 308 14.02 -5.34 11.17
CA TYR A 308 13.94 -6.60 10.39
C TYR A 308 14.39 -6.48 8.93
N LEU A 309 14.29 -5.30 8.29
CA LEU A 309 14.81 -5.07 6.93
C LEU A 309 16.33 -5.23 6.86
N LEU A 310 17.04 -4.74 7.88
CA LEU A 310 18.50 -4.94 8.01
C LEU A 310 18.83 -6.41 8.27
N ASP A 311 17.97 -7.12 8.99
CA ASP A 311 18.15 -8.56 9.26
C ASP A 311 17.94 -9.40 7.99
N ILE A 312 17.02 -8.99 7.10
CA ILE A 312 16.87 -9.61 5.78
C ILE A 312 18.13 -9.40 4.94
N ILE A 313 18.69 -8.18 4.92
CA ILE A 313 19.95 -7.89 4.21
C ILE A 313 21.10 -8.74 4.76
N ALA A 314 21.14 -8.96 6.08
CA ALA A 314 22.17 -9.79 6.71
C ALA A 314 22.06 -11.28 6.37
N ASP A 315 20.89 -11.74 5.91
CA ASP A 315 20.58 -13.12 5.51
C ASP A 315 20.56 -13.29 3.97
N SER A 316 21.13 -12.34 3.22
CA SER A 316 21.22 -12.35 1.76
C SER A 316 22.20 -13.41 1.21
N PRO A 317 22.00 -13.91 -0.04
CA PRO A 317 20.99 -13.47 -1.01
C PRO A 317 19.58 -13.96 -0.66
N VAL A 318 18.58 -13.11 -0.93
CA VAL A 318 17.21 -13.32 -0.46
C VAL A 318 16.54 -14.56 -1.04
N SER A 319 16.94 -15.00 -2.25
CA SER A 319 16.46 -16.24 -2.88
C SER A 319 16.77 -17.49 -2.04
N SER A 320 17.77 -17.42 -1.16
CA SER A 320 18.15 -18.49 -0.22
C SER A 320 17.92 -18.15 1.26
N SER A 321 17.36 -16.96 1.55
CA SER A 321 17.17 -16.44 2.90
C SER A 321 16.14 -17.26 3.67
N LYS A 322 16.54 -17.77 4.84
CA LYS A 322 15.63 -18.47 5.77
C LYS A 322 14.68 -17.50 6.43
N LEU A 323 15.15 -16.29 6.75
CA LEU A 323 14.32 -15.25 7.36
C LEU A 323 13.21 -14.81 6.41
N PHE A 324 13.55 -14.47 5.16
CA PHE A 324 12.57 -14.04 4.17
C PHE A 324 11.57 -15.15 3.85
N THR A 325 12.05 -16.38 3.64
CA THR A 325 11.18 -17.55 3.43
C THR A 325 10.19 -17.73 4.60
N LYS A 326 10.66 -17.56 5.84
CA LYS A 326 9.78 -17.62 7.02
C LYS A 326 8.74 -16.51 7.03
N ILE A 327 9.11 -15.28 6.66
CA ILE A 327 8.18 -14.14 6.56
C ILE A 327 7.10 -14.43 5.52
N VAL A 328 7.48 -14.83 4.29
CA VAL A 328 6.56 -15.17 3.21
C VAL A 328 5.64 -16.33 3.60
N ASN A 329 6.16 -17.38 4.24
CA ASN A 329 5.33 -18.50 4.70
C ASN A 329 4.35 -18.09 5.80
N THR A 330 4.72 -17.15 6.66
CA THR A 330 3.88 -16.71 7.79
C THR A 330 2.79 -15.74 7.33
N LEU A 331 3.13 -14.76 6.49
CA LEU A 331 2.23 -13.72 6.01
C LEU A 331 1.46 -14.11 4.74
N GLY A 332 2.01 -15.04 3.96
CA GLY A 332 1.60 -15.27 2.59
C GLY A 332 2.07 -14.16 1.65
N THR A 333 1.40 -14.04 0.51
CA THR A 333 1.62 -12.97 -0.46
C THR A 333 0.37 -12.10 -0.63
N PRO A 334 0.54 -10.86 -1.11
CA PRO A 334 -0.51 -10.14 -1.83
C PRO A 334 -1.09 -10.97 -2.98
N MET A 335 -2.20 -10.49 -3.54
CA MET A 335 -2.75 -11.01 -4.79
C MET A 335 -1.77 -10.68 -5.94
N MET A 336 -1.03 -11.68 -6.41
CA MET A 336 -0.06 -11.52 -7.49
C MET A 336 -0.75 -11.73 -8.84
N LYS A 337 -0.36 -10.95 -9.84
CA LYS A 337 -0.88 -11.05 -11.21
C LYS A 337 0.25 -11.00 -12.21
N ASN A 338 0.30 -11.96 -13.15
CA ASN A 338 1.30 -11.99 -14.22
C ASN A 338 0.88 -11.17 -15.46
N LYS A 339 1.71 -11.09 -16.51
CA LYS A 339 1.37 -10.40 -17.79
C LYS A 339 0.09 -10.92 -18.43
N GLN A 340 -0.14 -12.23 -18.33
CA GLN A 340 -1.33 -12.87 -18.88
C GLN A 340 -2.59 -12.47 -18.11
N LYS A 341 -2.47 -11.88 -16.91
CA LYS A 341 -3.54 -11.55 -15.95
C LYS A 341 -4.07 -12.75 -15.17
N ASP A 342 -3.25 -13.79 -15.04
CA ASP A 342 -3.52 -14.90 -14.14
C ASP A 342 -3.09 -14.54 -12.73
N TYR A 343 -3.83 -15.05 -11.75
CA TYR A 343 -3.71 -14.66 -10.36
C TYR A 343 -3.09 -15.79 -9.52
N PHE A 344 -2.19 -15.42 -8.63
CA PHE A 344 -1.43 -16.34 -7.79
C PHE A 344 -1.38 -15.81 -6.36
N THR A 345 -1.50 -16.71 -5.37
CA THR A 345 -1.34 -16.37 -3.96
C THR A 345 -0.61 -17.50 -3.23
N ILE A 346 0.26 -17.13 -2.30
CA ILE A 346 0.77 -18.04 -1.26
C ILE A 346 -0.03 -17.75 0.00
N LYS A 347 -0.64 -18.80 0.57
CA LYS A 347 -1.49 -18.67 1.75
C LYS A 347 -0.63 -18.63 3.02
N PRO A 348 -0.96 -17.73 3.99
CA PRO A 348 -0.25 -17.69 5.25
C PRO A 348 -0.43 -19.01 6.00
N ASN A 349 0.70 -19.57 6.45
CA ASN A 349 0.79 -20.84 7.16
C ASN A 349 0.12 -22.01 6.41
N GLY A 350 0.02 -21.93 5.08
CA GLY A 350 -0.66 -22.95 4.26
C GLY A 350 -2.16 -23.09 4.56
N LYS A 351 -2.79 -22.10 5.22
CA LYS A 351 -4.21 -22.15 5.55
C LYS A 351 -5.09 -22.08 4.28
N ASN A 352 -6.11 -22.92 4.24
CA ASN A 352 -7.10 -22.91 3.16
C ASN A 352 -8.21 -21.88 3.39
N GLY A 353 -8.91 -21.52 2.31
CA GLY A 353 -10.06 -20.61 2.34
C GLY A 353 -9.75 -19.22 1.78
N TRP A 354 -10.74 -18.34 1.88
CA TRP A 354 -10.64 -16.95 1.41
C TRP A 354 -9.64 -16.18 2.25
N SER A 355 -8.72 -15.47 1.59
CA SER A 355 -7.76 -14.57 2.23
C SER A 355 -7.70 -13.24 1.46
N VAL A 356 -6.59 -12.95 0.78
CA VAL A 356 -6.37 -11.72 0.04
C VAL A 356 -7.26 -11.60 -1.20
N GLU A 357 -7.88 -12.70 -1.67
CA GLU A 357 -8.80 -12.71 -2.82
C GLU A 357 -10.01 -11.78 -2.64
N ILE A 358 -10.48 -11.62 -1.41
CA ILE A 358 -11.57 -10.67 -1.09
C ILE A 358 -11.16 -9.25 -1.48
N MET A 359 -9.90 -8.88 -1.22
CA MET A 359 -9.39 -7.53 -1.46
C MET A 359 -9.42 -7.14 -2.94
N LYS A 360 -9.30 -8.12 -3.84
CA LYS A 360 -9.45 -7.88 -5.28
C LYS A 360 -10.86 -7.41 -5.65
N SER A 361 -11.87 -7.97 -4.99
CA SER A 361 -13.27 -7.56 -5.15
C SER A 361 -13.52 -6.20 -4.50
N VAL A 362 -12.96 -5.96 -3.32
CA VAL A 362 -13.01 -4.63 -2.66
C VAL A 362 -12.38 -3.55 -3.53
N HIS A 363 -11.24 -3.84 -4.16
CA HIS A 363 -10.60 -2.92 -5.11
C HIS A 363 -11.52 -2.65 -6.32
N GLN A 364 -12.18 -3.68 -6.85
CA GLN A 364 -13.16 -3.48 -7.92
C GLN A 364 -14.38 -2.66 -7.48
N MET A 365 -14.85 -2.81 -6.23
CA MET A 365 -15.88 -1.95 -5.63
C MET A 365 -15.41 -0.49 -5.61
N TYR A 366 -14.20 -0.23 -5.08
CA TYR A 366 -13.61 1.10 -5.05
C TYR A 366 -13.51 1.71 -6.45
N LYS A 367 -13.07 0.95 -7.47
CA LYS A 367 -13.01 1.46 -8.85
C LYS A 367 -14.38 1.87 -9.40
N ILE A 368 -15.45 1.17 -9.03
CA ILE A 368 -16.81 1.54 -9.44
C ILE A 368 -17.25 2.82 -8.71
N LEU A 369 -17.12 2.83 -7.37
CA LEU A 369 -17.60 3.93 -6.52
C LEU A 369 -16.76 5.20 -6.69
N HIS A 370 -15.45 5.11 -6.50
CA HIS A 370 -14.54 6.26 -6.52
C HIS A 370 -14.14 6.67 -7.94
N ASN A 371 -13.83 5.73 -8.84
CA ASN A 371 -13.30 6.08 -10.17
C ASN A 371 -14.38 6.14 -11.26
N GLY A 372 -15.62 5.74 -10.95
CA GLY A 372 -16.66 5.54 -11.98
C GLY A 372 -16.27 4.48 -13.02
N ASN A 373 -15.34 3.59 -12.74
CA ASN A 373 -14.85 2.59 -13.69
C ASN A 373 -15.67 1.30 -13.59
N PHE A 374 -16.57 1.11 -14.55
CA PHE A 374 -17.49 -0.04 -14.61
C PHE A 374 -16.87 -1.30 -15.22
N GLN A 375 -15.68 -1.24 -15.78
CA GLN A 375 -15.07 -2.41 -16.38
C GLN A 375 -14.50 -3.32 -15.28
N CYS A 376 -15.10 -4.51 -15.14
CA CYS A 376 -14.61 -5.50 -14.19
C CYS A 376 -13.21 -5.99 -14.58
N SER A 377 -12.23 -5.71 -13.73
CA SER A 377 -10.82 -6.07 -13.95
C SER A 377 -10.54 -7.58 -13.88
N LEU A 378 -11.48 -8.37 -13.36
CA LEU A 378 -11.41 -9.83 -13.31
C LEU A 378 -11.87 -10.51 -14.61
N LEU A 379 -12.58 -9.81 -15.50
CA LEU A 379 -13.18 -10.43 -16.69
C LEU A 379 -12.18 -11.22 -17.55
N PRO A 380 -10.96 -10.71 -17.87
CA PRO A 380 -10.00 -11.47 -18.67
C PRO A 380 -9.62 -12.81 -18.05
N TRP A 381 -9.44 -12.84 -16.73
CA TRP A 381 -9.14 -14.06 -15.99
C TRP A 381 -10.35 -15.02 -15.98
N CYS A 382 -11.55 -14.51 -15.69
CA CYS A 382 -12.76 -15.34 -15.67
C CYS A 382 -13.04 -16.01 -17.03
N LEU A 383 -12.83 -15.29 -18.14
CA LEU A 383 -13.02 -15.85 -19.49
C LEU A 383 -12.03 -16.99 -19.78
N ARG A 384 -10.76 -16.84 -19.38
CA ARG A 384 -9.77 -17.91 -19.55
C ARG A 384 -10.01 -19.08 -18.63
N SER A 385 -10.26 -18.82 -17.35
CA SER A 385 -10.53 -19.86 -16.36
C SER A 385 -11.77 -20.68 -16.75
N CYS A 386 -12.83 -20.06 -17.27
CA CYS A 386 -13.98 -20.78 -17.83
C CYS A 386 -13.62 -21.72 -19.00
N HIS A 387 -12.60 -21.38 -19.80
CA HIS A 387 -12.14 -22.22 -20.91
C HIS A 387 -11.23 -23.37 -20.45
N ILE A 388 -10.36 -23.11 -19.47
CA ILE A 388 -9.38 -24.08 -18.95
C ILE A 388 -10.03 -25.05 -17.95
N HIS A 389 -10.98 -24.55 -17.15
CA HIS A 389 -11.66 -25.26 -16.07
C HIS A 389 -13.19 -25.24 -16.27
N PRO A 390 -13.72 -25.90 -17.33
CA PRO A 390 -15.15 -25.91 -17.59
C PRO A 390 -15.97 -26.54 -16.44
N GLU A 391 -15.36 -27.40 -15.63
CA GLU A 391 -15.95 -28.03 -14.45
C GLU A 391 -16.31 -27.06 -13.33
N GLU A 392 -15.66 -25.89 -13.27
CA GLU A 392 -15.97 -24.84 -12.28
C GLU A 392 -17.28 -24.10 -12.60
N ASN A 393 -17.88 -24.34 -13.78
CA ASN A 393 -19.14 -23.74 -14.22
C ASN A 393 -19.16 -22.20 -14.10
N LEU A 394 -18.01 -21.56 -14.29
CA LEU A 394 -17.92 -20.11 -14.32
C LEU A 394 -18.78 -19.57 -15.47
N ASN A 395 -19.58 -18.55 -15.19
CA ASN A 395 -20.45 -17.92 -16.18
C ASN A 395 -20.10 -16.43 -16.34
N PRO A 396 -18.92 -16.05 -16.89
CA PRO A 396 -18.60 -14.66 -17.18
C PRO A 396 -19.49 -14.13 -18.31
N THR A 397 -20.22 -13.06 -18.05
CA THR A 397 -21.12 -12.41 -19.02
C THR A 397 -20.53 -11.07 -19.44
N PRO A 398 -19.82 -10.96 -20.59
CA PRO A 398 -19.06 -9.75 -20.95
C PRO A 398 -19.87 -8.47 -20.91
N ASP A 399 -21.12 -8.48 -21.39
CA ASP A 399 -21.99 -7.31 -21.36
C ASP A 399 -22.25 -6.80 -19.94
N ILE A 400 -22.58 -7.70 -19.00
CA ILE A 400 -22.77 -7.34 -17.59
C ILE A 400 -21.43 -6.92 -16.98
N CYS A 401 -20.36 -7.71 -17.17
CA CYS A 401 -19.07 -7.47 -16.52
C CYS A 401 -18.36 -6.18 -16.99
N LEU A 402 -18.62 -5.71 -18.22
CA LEU A 402 -18.02 -4.49 -18.76
C LEU A 402 -18.85 -3.24 -18.53
N LYS A 403 -20.18 -3.37 -18.39
CA LYS A 403 -21.11 -2.23 -18.35
C LYS A 403 -21.80 -2.07 -17.01
N THR A 404 -22.22 -3.16 -16.39
CA THR A 404 -23.06 -3.17 -15.17
C THR A 404 -22.65 -4.29 -14.20
N PRO A 405 -21.37 -4.41 -13.82
CA PRO A 405 -20.86 -5.58 -13.09
C PRO A 405 -21.53 -5.81 -11.73
N TRP A 406 -22.10 -4.78 -11.10
CA TRP A 406 -22.91 -4.90 -9.88
C TRP A 406 -24.18 -5.76 -10.06
N SER A 407 -24.72 -5.84 -11.28
CA SER A 407 -25.91 -6.67 -11.58
C SER A 407 -25.66 -8.16 -11.37
N ARG A 408 -24.39 -8.58 -11.23
CA ARG A 408 -24.01 -9.94 -10.80
C ARG A 408 -24.53 -10.28 -9.41
N ALA A 409 -24.81 -9.29 -8.57
CA ALA A 409 -25.35 -9.47 -7.21
C ALA A 409 -26.78 -10.05 -7.20
N SER A 410 -27.50 -9.93 -8.32
CA SER A 410 -28.87 -10.42 -8.50
C SER A 410 -28.94 -11.83 -9.13
N GLN A 411 -27.79 -12.44 -9.46
CA GLN A 411 -27.73 -13.79 -10.01
C GLN A 411 -27.83 -14.84 -8.89
N ASN A 412 -28.23 -16.06 -9.25
CA ASN A 412 -28.24 -17.18 -8.31
C ASN A 412 -26.80 -17.54 -7.89
N ASP A 413 -25.90 -17.66 -8.87
CA ASP A 413 -24.49 -17.94 -8.65
C ASP A 413 -23.68 -16.64 -8.63
N LEU A 414 -23.15 -16.32 -7.45
CA LEU A 414 -22.47 -15.07 -7.19
C LEU A 414 -20.97 -15.21 -7.46
N CYS A 415 -20.45 -14.39 -8.37
CA CYS A 415 -19.01 -14.17 -8.44
C CYS A 415 -18.55 -13.36 -7.21
N PRO A 416 -17.24 -13.31 -6.90
CA PRO A 416 -16.72 -12.58 -5.74
C PRO A 416 -17.20 -11.11 -5.62
N LEU A 417 -17.27 -10.40 -6.75
CA LEU A 417 -17.80 -9.03 -6.80
C LEU A 417 -19.30 -8.98 -6.48
N GLY A 418 -20.10 -9.86 -7.10
CA GLY A 418 -21.54 -9.94 -6.85
C GLY A 418 -21.85 -10.36 -5.40
N LEU A 419 -21.02 -11.23 -4.83
CA LEU A 419 -21.07 -11.63 -3.42
C LEU A 419 -20.87 -10.44 -2.50
N LEU A 420 -19.81 -9.64 -2.68
CA LEU A 420 -19.57 -8.46 -1.85
C LEU A 420 -20.63 -7.39 -2.04
N TRP A 421 -21.05 -7.11 -3.28
CA TRP A 421 -22.12 -6.15 -3.56
C TRP A 421 -23.43 -6.54 -2.87
N LYS A 422 -23.76 -7.85 -2.86
CA LYS A 422 -24.90 -8.39 -2.11
C LYS A 422 -24.68 -8.35 -0.60
N ASN A 423 -23.48 -8.69 -0.13
CA ASN A 423 -23.13 -8.68 1.29
C ASN A 423 -23.24 -7.27 1.89
N TRP A 424 -22.88 -6.26 1.11
CA TRP A 424 -23.03 -4.84 1.46
C TRP A 424 -24.43 -4.33 1.14
N ASN A 425 -25.44 -5.19 0.96
CA ASN A 425 -26.83 -4.77 0.76
C ASN A 425 -27.04 -3.75 -0.38
N LEU A 426 -26.21 -3.79 -1.43
CA LEU A 426 -26.27 -2.82 -2.54
C LEU A 426 -27.11 -3.34 -3.73
N VAL A 427 -27.76 -4.50 -3.63
CA VAL A 427 -28.47 -5.16 -4.75
C VAL A 427 -29.51 -4.26 -5.42
N SER A 428 -30.20 -3.43 -4.64
CA SER A 428 -31.24 -2.50 -5.12
C SER A 428 -30.70 -1.16 -5.61
N TYR A 429 -29.37 -0.98 -5.64
CA TYR A 429 -28.72 0.30 -5.92
C TYR A 429 -27.86 0.21 -7.18
N CYS A 430 -28.00 1.21 -8.05
CA CYS A 430 -27.39 1.28 -9.37
C CYS A 430 -26.53 2.54 -9.53
N PRO A 431 -25.21 2.42 -9.69
CA PRO A 431 -24.36 3.57 -10.02
C PRO A 431 -24.62 4.06 -11.46
N ILE A 432 -24.62 5.38 -11.63
CA ILE A 432 -24.73 6.09 -12.91
C ILE A 432 -23.52 7.02 -13.07
N LYS A 433 -22.89 7.02 -14.25
CA LYS A 433 -21.80 7.94 -14.54
C LYS A 433 -22.32 9.36 -14.69
N ILE A 434 -21.69 10.30 -13.98
CA ILE A 434 -21.79 11.73 -14.29
C ILE A 434 -21.19 11.93 -15.69
N LYS A 435 -21.91 12.68 -16.55
CA LYS A 435 -21.50 12.96 -17.92
C LYS A 435 -20.40 14.01 -17.99
#